data_AF-A0AAV4SMH5-F1
#
_entry.id   AF-A0AAV4SMH5-F1
#
_cell.length_a   1.000
_cell.length_b   1.000
_cell.length_c   1.000
_cell.angle_alpha   90.00
_cell.angle_beta   90.00
_cell.angle_gamma   90.00
#
_symmetry.space_group_name_H-M   'P 1'
#
loop_
_entity.id
_entity.type
_entity.pdbx_description
1 polymer ?
#
loop_
_entity_poly.entity_id
_entity_poly.type
_entity_poly.pdbx_seq_one_letter_code
_entity_poly.pdbx_strand_id
1 'polypeptide(L)'
;MDRKNTEVMQEIGFEESEEEVISTSEIKEILECGRVFHSSWKNTQKKVATGRASDLFNDTCLTHFRTFLRGRKKQTSLDMFFSKRPTGESEKNVAKKAKTSEDI
;
A
#
# COMPACT_ATOMS: atom_id res chain seq x y z
N MET A 1 56.28 -58.27 6.60
CA MET A 1 56.09 -59.04 5.35
C MET A 1 55.29 -60.27 5.74
N ASP A 2 54.06 -60.51 5.30
CA ASP A 2 53.41 -60.08 4.07
C ASP A 2 51.90 -59.87 4.29
N ARG A 3 51.45 -58.63 4.13
CA ARG A 3 50.04 -58.32 3.90
C ARG A 3 49.93 -57.97 2.43
N LYS A 4 49.78 -58.98 1.58
CA LYS A 4 49.51 -58.80 0.15
C LYS A 4 48.05 -59.13 -0.11
N ASN A 5 47.27 -58.05 -0.15
CA ASN A 5 46.12 -57.82 -1.00
C ASN A 5 45.26 -59.05 -1.31
N THR A 6 44.28 -59.29 -0.43
CA THR A 6 43.02 -59.89 -0.84
C THR A 6 42.37 -58.90 -1.79
N GLU A 7 42.66 -59.06 -3.08
CA GLU A 7 42.05 -58.37 -4.20
C GLU A 7 40.59 -58.81 -4.26
N VAL A 8 39.78 -58.23 -3.39
CA VAL A 8 38.33 -58.22 -3.54
C VAL A 8 38.09 -57.28 -4.71
N MET A 9 38.11 -57.84 -5.92
CA MET A 9 37.38 -57.26 -7.05
C MET A 9 35.90 -57.30 -6.66
N GLN A 10 35.50 -56.36 -5.82
CA GLN A 10 34.11 -55.97 -5.70
C GLN A 10 33.82 -55.35 -7.06
N GLU A 11 33.35 -56.19 -7.96
CA GLU A 11 32.66 -55.78 -9.17
C GLU A 11 31.55 -54.84 -8.69
N ILE A 12 31.86 -53.54 -8.70
CA ILE A 12 30.84 -52.51 -8.61
C ILE A 12 30.06 -52.74 -9.88
N GLY A 13 29.01 -53.55 -9.78
CA GLY A 13 27.95 -53.56 -10.76
C GLY A 13 27.52 -52.11 -10.86
N PHE A 14 27.99 -51.45 -11.91
CA PHE A 14 27.37 -50.24 -12.38
C PHE A 14 26.03 -50.74 -12.91
N GLU A 15 25.07 -50.87 -11.99
CA GLU A 15 23.68 -50.92 -12.35
C GLU A 15 23.48 -49.60 -13.07
N GLU A 16 23.55 -49.64 -14.41
CA GLU A 16 23.12 -48.55 -15.27
C GLU A 16 21.68 -48.28 -14.84
N SER A 17 21.53 -47.38 -13.86
CA SER A 17 20.27 -46.69 -13.67
C SER A 17 19.98 -46.13 -15.04
N GLU A 18 18.95 -46.67 -15.69
CA GLU A 18 18.43 -46.14 -16.93
C GLU A 18 18.24 -44.64 -16.67
N GLU A 19 19.16 -43.81 -17.18
CA GLU A 19 19.01 -42.37 -17.10
C GLU A 19 17.70 -42.11 -17.82
N GLU A 20 16.70 -41.63 -17.10
CA GLU A 20 15.41 -41.30 -17.68
C GLU A 20 15.66 -40.19 -18.71
N VAL A 21 15.82 -40.60 -19.97
CA VAL A 21 16.21 -39.72 -21.06
C VAL A 21 15.00 -38.85 -21.37
N ILE A 22 14.97 -37.68 -20.76
CA ILE A 22 13.91 -36.70 -20.94
C ILE A 22 13.85 -36.33 -22.43
N SER A 23 12.68 -36.48 -23.03
CA SER A 23 12.50 -36.16 -24.44
C SER A 23 12.64 -34.65 -24.69
N THR A 24 13.08 -34.26 -25.89
CA THR A 24 13.16 -32.83 -26.24
C THR A 24 11.78 -32.14 -26.19
N SER A 25 10.70 -32.87 -26.46
CA SER A 25 9.31 -32.38 -26.30
C SER A 25 8.98 -32.05 -24.85
N GLU A 26 9.38 -32.90 -23.94
CA GLU A 26 9.12 -32.75 -22.50
C GLU A 26 9.95 -31.61 -21.91
N ILE A 27 11.21 -31.46 -22.33
CA ILE A 27 12.01 -30.27 -22.02
C ILE A 27 11.32 -28.98 -22.50
N LYS A 28 10.74 -28.98 -23.72
CA LYS A 28 10.00 -27.81 -24.23
C LYS A 28 8.78 -27.49 -23.39
N GLU A 29 8.02 -28.51 -22.97
CA GLU A 29 6.83 -28.34 -22.14
C GLU A 29 7.18 -27.78 -20.76
N ILE A 30 8.23 -28.30 -20.11
CA ILE A 30 8.73 -27.80 -18.83
C ILE A 30 9.14 -26.32 -18.95
N LEU A 31 9.85 -25.95 -20.03
CA LEU A 31 10.26 -24.58 -20.27
C LEU A 31 9.05 -23.64 -20.54
N GLU A 32 8.05 -24.11 -21.28
CA GLU A 32 6.81 -23.35 -21.54
C GLU A 32 6.04 -23.11 -20.24
N CYS A 33 5.87 -24.16 -19.43
CA CYS A 33 5.20 -24.08 -18.15
C CYS A 33 5.95 -23.13 -17.19
N GLY A 34 7.28 -23.22 -17.15
CA GLY A 34 8.14 -22.33 -16.38
C GLY A 34 8.01 -20.86 -16.80
N ARG A 35 7.88 -20.58 -18.11
CA ARG A 35 7.64 -19.21 -18.61
C ARG A 35 6.30 -18.66 -18.13
N VAL A 36 5.23 -19.44 -18.25
CA VAL A 36 3.88 -19.05 -17.83
C VAL A 36 3.86 -18.77 -16.32
N PHE A 37 4.41 -19.68 -15.51
CA PHE A 37 4.49 -19.52 -14.06
C PHE A 37 5.30 -18.29 -13.65
N HIS A 38 6.47 -18.09 -14.24
CA HIS A 38 7.30 -16.94 -13.94
C HIS A 38 6.63 -15.61 -14.34
N SER A 39 5.89 -15.59 -15.46
CA SER A 39 5.15 -14.41 -15.91
C SER A 39 3.98 -14.07 -14.96
N SER A 40 3.22 -15.08 -14.51
CA SER A 40 2.11 -14.88 -13.58
C SER A 40 2.61 -14.47 -12.20
N TRP A 41 3.70 -15.07 -11.73
CA TRP A 41 4.36 -14.73 -10.47
C TRP A 41 4.82 -13.27 -10.45
N LYS A 42 5.55 -12.82 -11.49
CA LYS A 42 6.01 -11.43 -11.61
C LYS A 42 4.86 -10.43 -11.61
N ASN A 43 3.77 -10.74 -12.31
CA ASN A 43 2.60 -9.86 -12.35
C ASN A 43 1.90 -9.76 -10.99
N THR A 44 1.78 -10.88 -10.28
CA THR A 44 1.20 -10.90 -8.93
C THR A 44 2.07 -10.11 -7.95
N GLN A 45 3.38 -10.32 -7.95
CA GLN A 45 4.30 -9.56 -7.08
C GLN A 45 4.22 -8.05 -7.33
N LYS A 46 4.19 -7.63 -8.61
CA LYS A 46 4.02 -6.21 -8.96
C LYS A 46 2.69 -5.66 -8.44
N LYS A 47 1.57 -6.36 -8.67
CA LYS A 47 0.25 -5.94 -8.18
C LYS A 47 0.21 -5.81 -6.66
N VAL A 48 0.80 -6.78 -5.94
CA VAL A 48 0.89 -6.76 -4.47
C VAL A 48 1.75 -5.59 -4.00
N ALA A 49 2.90 -5.36 -4.64
CA ALA A 49 3.78 -4.23 -4.29
C ALA A 49 3.09 -2.87 -4.51
N THR A 50 2.40 -2.70 -5.65
CA THR A 50 1.63 -1.49 -5.94
C THR A 50 0.50 -1.29 -4.93
N GLY A 51 -0.28 -2.34 -4.63
CA GLY A 51 -1.34 -2.26 -3.61
C GLY A 51 -0.81 -1.83 -2.26
N ARG A 52 0.27 -2.46 -1.77
CA ARG A 52 0.93 -2.09 -0.52
C ARG A 52 1.44 -0.65 -0.51
N ALA A 53 2.00 -0.17 -1.61
CA ALA A 53 2.45 1.21 -1.73
C ALA A 53 1.28 2.21 -1.68
N SER A 54 0.17 1.90 -2.35
CA SER A 54 -1.05 2.71 -2.31
C SER A 54 -1.66 2.75 -0.92
N ASP A 55 -1.75 1.62 -0.23
CA ASP A 55 -2.28 1.54 1.13
C ASP A 55 -1.44 2.38 2.09
N LEU A 56 -0.10 2.24 2.04
CA LEU A 56 0.82 3.03 2.86
C LEU A 56 0.72 4.53 2.57
N PHE A 57 0.60 4.92 1.30
CA PHE A 57 0.39 6.31 0.91
C PHE A 57 -0.92 6.86 1.50
N ASN A 58 -2.01 6.11 1.38
CA ASN A 58 -3.31 6.51 1.90
C ASN A 58 -3.29 6.68 3.43
N ASP A 59 -2.70 5.72 4.15
CA ASP A 59 -2.55 5.79 5.60
C ASP A 59 -1.73 7.00 6.04
N THR A 60 -0.66 7.29 5.31
CA THR A 60 0.21 8.46 5.54
C THR A 60 -0.57 9.75 5.32
N CYS A 61 -1.27 9.89 4.19
CA CYS A 61 -2.11 11.04 3.90
C CYS A 61 -3.18 11.25 4.97
N LEU A 62 -3.92 10.20 5.36
CA LEU A 62 -4.95 10.27 6.39
C LEU A 62 -4.36 10.72 7.73
N THR A 63 -3.18 10.22 8.10
CA THR A 63 -2.50 10.61 9.33
C THR A 63 -2.10 12.09 9.33
N HIS A 64 -1.55 12.58 8.21
CA HIS A 64 -1.22 14.00 8.05
C HIS A 64 -2.47 14.88 8.12
N PHE A 65 -3.54 14.54 7.40
CA PHE A 65 -4.79 15.30 7.43
C PHE A 65 -5.40 15.35 8.83
N ARG A 66 -5.46 14.21 9.53
CA ARG A 66 -5.94 14.15 10.92
C ARG A 66 -5.12 15.05 11.85
N THR A 67 -3.80 15.01 11.69
CA THR A 67 -2.89 15.84 12.49
C THR A 67 -3.07 17.32 12.20
N PHE A 68 -3.19 17.70 10.93
CA PHE A 68 -3.45 19.07 10.50
C PHE A 68 -4.79 19.59 11.02
N LEU A 69 -5.88 18.83 10.86
CA LEU A 69 -7.21 19.20 11.37
C LEU A 69 -7.21 19.36 12.89
N ARG A 70 -6.53 18.46 13.61
CA ARG A 70 -6.35 18.58 15.06
C ARG A 70 -5.58 19.83 15.44
N GLY A 71 -4.56 20.21 14.67
CA GLY A 71 -3.83 21.47 14.82
C GLY A 71 -4.74 22.68 14.63
N ARG A 72 -5.55 22.68 13.56
CA ARG A 72 -6.49 23.78 13.26
C ARG A 72 -7.57 23.96 14.32
N LYS A 73 -8.06 22.89 14.95
CA LYS A 73 -9.03 23.00 16.05
C LYS A 73 -8.48 23.82 17.23
N LYS A 74 -7.15 23.80 17.43
CA LYS A 74 -6.47 24.60 18.46
C LYS A 74 -6.16 26.03 18.00
N GLN A 75 -6.24 26.30 16.70
CA GLN A 75 -5.97 27.61 16.13
C GLN A 75 -7.27 28.42 16.07
N THR A 76 -7.38 29.42 16.94
CA THR A 76 -8.47 30.39 16.89
C THR A 76 -8.28 31.25 15.64
N SER A 77 -9.26 31.27 14.73
CA SER A 77 -9.25 32.25 13.63
C SER A 77 -9.49 33.65 14.19
N LEU A 78 -8.95 34.68 13.51
CA LEU A 78 -9.22 36.07 13.87
C LEU A 78 -10.73 36.36 13.87
N ASP A 79 -11.48 35.81 12.92
CA ASP A 79 -12.95 35.86 12.92
C ASP A 79 -13.56 35.38 14.24
N MET A 80 -13.14 34.20 14.73
CA MET A 80 -13.64 33.65 15.99
C MET A 80 -13.24 34.50 17.21
N PHE A 81 -12.15 35.26 17.10
CA PHE A 81 -11.72 36.21 18.12
C PHE A 81 -12.61 37.47 18.13
N PHE A 82 -12.99 37.99 16.96
CA PHE A 82 -13.88 39.14 16.84
C PHE A 82 -15.35 38.78 17.14
N SER A 83 -15.81 37.56 16.85
CA SER A 83 -17.16 37.09 17.19
C SER A 83 -17.40 36.90 18.70
N LYS A 84 -16.33 36.82 19.51
CA LYS A 84 -16.42 36.65 20.98
C LYS A 84 -16.43 37.96 21.75
N ARG A 85 -16.32 39.12 21.09
CA ARG A 85 -16.57 40.38 21.80
C ARG A 85 -18.03 40.36 22.21
N PRO A 86 -18.36 40.59 23.50
CA PRO A 86 -19.73 40.92 23.82
C PRO A 86 -20.04 42.16 22.98
N THR A 87 -21.14 42.11 22.25
CA THR A 87 -21.78 43.30 21.69
C THR A 87 -22.26 44.12 22.89
N GLY A 88 -21.31 44.72 23.61
CA GLY A 88 -21.53 45.69 24.65
C GLY A 88 -21.97 46.95 23.93
N GLU A 89 -23.26 47.18 24.04
CA GLU A 89 -24.00 48.39 23.69
C GLU A 89 -23.11 49.63 23.70
N SER A 90 -23.02 50.31 22.56
CA SER A 90 -22.82 51.76 22.57
C SER A 90 -24.01 52.41 21.86
N GLU A 91 -24.79 53.03 22.72
CA GLU A 91 -26.01 53.78 22.51
C GLU A 91 -25.94 54.80 21.36
N LYS A 92 -27.15 55.10 20.87
CA LYS A 92 -27.72 56.43 20.56
C LYS A 92 -27.95 56.81 19.10
N ASN A 93 -29.26 57.01 18.85
CA ASN A 93 -29.91 57.80 17.80
C ASN A 93 -30.15 57.12 16.44
N VAL A 94 -31.30 56.46 16.28
CA VAL A 94 -32.31 56.87 15.27
C VAL A 94 -33.71 56.50 15.80
N ALA A 95 -34.22 57.31 16.73
CA ALA A 95 -35.65 57.47 16.89
C ALA A 95 -36.05 58.78 16.19
N LYS A 96 -36.32 58.71 14.89
CA LYS A 96 -37.20 59.67 14.19
C LYS A 96 -38.07 58.92 13.19
N LYS A 97 -39.19 58.42 13.70
CA LYS A 97 -40.53 58.51 13.13
C LYS A 97 -40.57 58.95 11.64
N ALA A 98 -40.84 58.00 10.74
CA ALA A 98 -41.57 58.25 9.51
C ALA A 98 -42.78 57.32 9.52
N LYS A 99 -43.94 57.91 9.78
CA LYS A 99 -45.25 57.29 9.69
C LYS A 99 -45.76 57.67 8.31
N THR A 100 -45.86 56.72 7.40
CA THR A 100 -46.69 56.82 6.19
C THR A 100 -47.49 55.54 6.12
N SER A 101 -48.66 55.57 6.74
CA SER A 101 -49.78 54.77 6.29
C SER A 101 -50.45 55.58 5.19
N GLU A 102 -50.47 55.05 3.97
CA GLU A 102 -51.40 55.42 2.92
C GLU A 102 -51.24 54.33 1.84
N ASP A 103 -51.99 53.25 2.01
CA ASP A 103 -52.45 52.44 0.88
C ASP A 103 -53.98 52.46 0.97
N ILE A 104 -54.58 52.95 -0.11
CA ILE A 104 -56.01 53.06 -0.40
C ILE A 104 -56.56 51.67 -0.74
#